data_AF-A0A265E5I4-F1
#
_entry.id   AF-A0A265E5I4-F1
#
_cell.length_a   1.000
_cell.length_b   1.000
_cell.length_c   1.000
_cell.angle_alpha   90.00
_cell.angle_beta   90.00
_cell.angle_gamma   90.00
#
_symmetry.space_group_name_H-M   'P 1'
#
loop_
_entity.id
_entity.type
_entity.pdbx_description
1 polymer ?
#
loop_
_entity_poly.entity_id
_entity_poly.type
_entity_poly.pdbx_seq_one_letter_code
_entity_poly.pdbx_strand_id
1 'polypeptide(L)'
;MIDFLVIILMVIALVLFVLSRHQLDRTKKSMSEHNYIEELYSRVSKAHGAGKTKEEIITMMKKDYGLDEDEAEYIYHRTPDIQKEDKS
;
A
#
# COMPACT_ATOMS: atom_id res chain seq x y z
N MET A 1 -17.18 33.38 -33.83
CA MET A 1 -17.73 32.05 -33.47
C MET A 1 -16.61 31.05 -33.22
N ILE A 2 -15.61 30.94 -34.11
CA ILE A 2 -14.46 30.05 -33.90
C ILE A 2 -13.63 30.48 -32.67
N ASP A 3 -13.39 31.77 -32.46
CA ASP A 3 -12.64 32.25 -31.29
C ASP A 3 -13.29 31.89 -29.96
N PHE A 4 -14.63 31.95 -29.90
CA PHE A 4 -15.40 31.55 -28.72
C PHE A 4 -15.28 30.05 -28.44
N LEU A 5 -15.24 29.24 -29.49
CA LEU A 5 -15.08 27.79 -29.40
C LEU A 5 -13.66 27.42 -28.92
N VAL A 6 -12.63 28.13 -29.38
CA VAL A 6 -11.23 27.97 -28.91
C VAL A 6 -11.11 28.33 -27.43
N ILE A 7 -11.75 29.41 -26.98
CA ILE A 7 -11.75 29.81 -25.57
C ILE A 7 -12.40 28.73 -24.69
N ILE A 8 -13.54 28.17 -25.10
CA ILE A 8 -14.19 27.07 -24.38
C ILE A 8 -13.26 25.86 -24.30
N LEU A 9 -12.58 25.52 -25.39
CA LEU A 9 -11.66 24.39 -25.46
C LEU A 9 -10.46 24.57 -24.51
N MET A 10 -9.90 25.77 -24.39
CA MET A 10 -8.86 26.08 -23.40
C MET A 10 -9.35 25.92 -21.96
N VAL A 11 -10.57 26.38 -21.67
CA VAL A 11 -11.15 26.25 -20.33
C VAL A 11 -11.36 24.78 -19.97
N ILE A 12 -11.88 23.97 -20.89
CA ILE A 12 -12.05 22.53 -20.70
C ILE A 12 -10.69 21.85 -20.48
N ALA A 13 -9.67 22.20 -21.26
CA ALA A 13 -8.32 21.66 -21.10
C ALA A 13 -7.73 21.99 -19.71
N LEU A 14 -7.95 23.22 -19.21
CA LEU A 14 -7.55 23.62 -17.86
C LEU A 14 -8.26 22.82 -16.76
N VAL A 15 -9.58 22.61 -16.89
CA VAL A 15 -10.34 21.80 -15.93
C VAL A 15 -9.85 20.36 -15.93
N LEU A 16 -9.62 19.76 -17.10
CA LEU A 16 -9.09 18.40 -17.22
C LEU A 16 -7.68 18.28 -16.61
N PHE A 17 -6.84 19.29 -16.80
CA PHE A 17 -5.50 19.32 -16.21
C PHE A 17 -5.53 19.34 -14.68
N VAL A 18 -6.43 20.14 -14.09
CA VAL A 18 -6.62 20.19 -12.63
C VAL A 18 -7.15 18.85 -12.10
N LEU A 19 -8.14 18.26 -12.77
CA LEU A 19 -8.68 16.95 -12.39
C LEU A 19 -7.64 15.84 -12.49
N SER A 20 -6.79 15.87 -13.53
CA SER A 20 -5.69 14.92 -13.69
C SER A 20 -4.70 14.98 -12.52
N ARG A 21 -4.30 16.19 -12.08
CA ARG A 21 -3.44 16.33 -10.90
C ARG A 21 -4.08 15.82 -9.63
N HIS A 22 -5.37 16.10 -9.41
CA HIS A 22 -6.08 15.60 -8.24
C HIS A 22 -6.18 14.07 -8.20
N GLN A 23 -6.33 13.43 -9.36
CA GLN A 23 -6.29 11.97 -9.44
C GLN A 23 -4.89 11.43 -9.14
N LEU A 24 -3.84 12.05 -9.68
CA LEU A 24 -2.45 11.64 -9.42
C LEU A 24 -2.08 11.74 -7.93
N ASP A 25 -2.51 12.79 -7.23
CA ASP A 25 -2.25 12.92 -5.79
C ASP A 25 -3.02 11.88 -4.96
N ARG A 26 -4.26 11.54 -5.34
CA ARG A 26 -5.01 10.45 -4.70
C ARG A 26 -4.37 9.09 -4.95
N THR A 27 -3.89 8.84 -6.17
CA THR A 27 -3.20 7.59 -6.52
C THR A 27 -1.87 7.46 -5.79
N LYS A 28 -1.09 8.55 -5.65
CA LYS A 28 0.15 8.54 -4.85
C LYS A 28 -0.10 8.19 -3.39
N LYS A 29 -1.14 8.75 -2.79
CA LYS A 29 -1.49 8.46 -1.38
C LYS A 29 -1.89 7.00 -1.20
N SER A 30 -2.75 6.49 -2.08
CA SER A 30 -3.14 5.07 -2.14
C SER A 30 -1.95 4.13 -2.34
N MET A 31 -0.99 4.50 -3.19
CA MET A 31 0.21 3.67 -3.43
C MET A 31 1.14 3.66 -2.22
N SER A 32 1.25 4.75 -1.46
CA SER A 32 2.13 4.78 -0.29
C SER A 32 1.68 3.83 0.83
N GLU A 33 0.36 3.75 1.06
CA GLU A 33 -0.23 2.82 2.04
C GLU A 33 -0.12 1.37 1.55
N HIS A 34 -0.30 1.15 0.25
CA HIS A 34 -0.13 -0.18 -0.35
C HIS A 34 1.33 -0.66 -0.28
N ASN A 35 2.28 0.22 -0.59
CA ASN A 35 3.71 -0.08 -0.52
C ASN A 35 4.16 -0.40 0.92
N TYR A 36 3.61 0.30 1.92
CA TYR A 36 3.94 0.04 3.32
C TYR A 36 3.50 -1.38 3.76
N ILE A 37 2.28 -1.77 3.42
CA ILE A 37 1.76 -3.11 3.75
C ILE A 37 2.49 -4.20 2.97
N GLU A 38 2.80 -3.96 1.70
CA GLU A 38 3.53 -4.89 0.85
C GLU A 38 4.98 -5.10 1.34
N GLU A 39 5.64 -4.03 1.81
CA GLU A 39 6.94 -4.11 2.45
C GLU A 39 6.89 -4.91 3.76
N LEU A 40 5.82 -4.73 4.55
CA LEU A 40 5.57 -5.51 5.76
C LEU A 40 5.43 -7.01 5.46
N TYR A 41 4.62 -7.39 4.48
CA TYR A 41 4.46 -8.79 4.08
C TYR A 41 5.77 -9.39 3.57
N SER A 42 6.55 -8.62 2.80
CA SER A 42 7.87 -9.06 2.34
C SER A 42 8.84 -9.33 3.50
N ARG A 43 8.83 -8.47 4.52
CA ARG A 43 9.63 -8.63 5.74
C ARG A 43 9.23 -9.86 6.53
N VAL A 44 7.93 -10.07 6.74
CA VAL A 44 7.38 -11.24 7.43
C VAL A 44 7.73 -12.53 6.69
N SER A 45 7.50 -12.57 5.36
CA SER A 45 7.86 -13.70 4.51
C SER A 45 9.35 -14.04 4.59
N LYS A 46 10.24 -13.05 4.52
CA LYS A 46 11.69 -13.26 4.68
C LYS A 46 12.07 -13.77 6.06
N ALA A 47 11.44 -13.23 7.11
CA ALA A 47 11.69 -13.64 8.48
C ALA A 47 11.25 -15.09 8.72
N HIS A 48 10.07 -15.46 8.20
CA HIS A 48 9.53 -16.81 8.22
C HIS A 48 10.41 -17.80 7.43
N GLY A 49 10.81 -17.44 6.20
CA GLY A 49 11.71 -18.26 5.39
C GLY A 49 13.14 -18.40 5.97
N ALA A 50 13.53 -17.51 6.87
CA ALA A 50 14.77 -17.63 7.65
C ALA A 50 14.64 -18.56 8.87
N GLY A 51 13.47 -19.17 9.09
CA GLY A 51 13.19 -20.07 10.21
C GLY A 51 12.88 -19.37 11.53
N LYS A 52 12.52 -18.07 11.50
CA LYS A 52 12.09 -17.38 12.71
C LYS A 52 10.71 -17.86 13.15
N THR A 53 10.52 -17.94 14.45
CA THR A 53 9.23 -18.32 15.05
C THR A 53 8.20 -17.20 14.91
N LYS A 54 6.91 -17.55 14.99
CA LYS A 54 5.79 -16.58 15.01
C LYS A 54 6.02 -15.47 16.04
N GLU A 55 6.43 -15.83 17.26
CA GLU A 55 6.66 -14.88 18.35
C GLU A 55 7.81 -13.90 18.05
N GLU A 56 8.89 -14.37 17.43
CA GLU A 56 10.00 -13.51 17.01
C GLU A 56 9.60 -12.55 15.90
N ILE A 57 8.75 -13.00 14.97
CA ILE A 57 8.25 -12.20 13.86
C ILE A 57 7.27 -11.12 14.38
N ILE A 58 6.36 -11.49 15.29
CA ILE A 58 5.47 -10.55 15.97
C ILE A 58 6.27 -9.52 16.77
N THR A 59 7.27 -9.96 17.53
CA THR A 59 8.14 -9.07 18.32
C THR A 59 8.92 -8.10 17.43
N MET A 60 9.41 -8.58 16.28
CA MET A 60 10.06 -7.73 15.27
C MET A 60 9.08 -6.67 14.75
N MET A 61 7.86 -7.05 14.40
CA MET A 61 6.84 -6.13 13.89
C MET A 61 6.47 -5.05 14.91
N LYS A 62 6.29 -5.43 16.18
CA LYS A 62 6.02 -4.49 17.27
C LYS A 62 7.18 -3.50 17.47
N LYS A 63 8.43 -3.99 17.42
CA LYS A 63 9.63 -3.18 17.65
C LYS A 63 9.99 -2.26 16.48
N ASP A 64 10.01 -2.81 15.27
CA ASP A 64 10.55 -2.14 14.09
C ASP A 64 9.50 -1.27 13.39
N TYR A 65 8.21 -1.62 13.52
CA TYR A 65 7.10 -0.93 12.87
C TYR A 65 6.09 -0.32 13.84
N GLY A 66 6.28 -0.49 15.15
CA GLY A 66 5.42 0.10 16.18
C GLY A 66 3.99 -0.45 16.18
N LEU A 67 3.79 -1.64 15.62
CA LEU A 67 2.47 -2.27 15.52
C LEU A 67 2.01 -2.80 16.87
N ASP A 68 0.70 -2.80 17.08
CA ASP A 68 0.08 -3.49 18.21
C ASP A 68 0.11 -5.02 18.04
N GLU A 69 -0.12 -5.76 19.12
CA GLU A 69 -0.12 -7.24 19.10
C GLU A 69 -1.11 -7.78 18.06
N ASP A 70 -2.34 -7.27 18.08
CA ASP A 70 -3.41 -7.69 17.17
C ASP A 70 -3.09 -7.35 15.70
N GLU A 71 -2.44 -6.20 15.45
CA GLU A 71 -2.05 -5.78 14.11
C GLU A 71 -0.89 -6.62 13.56
N ALA A 72 0.11 -6.89 14.39
CA ALA A 72 1.23 -7.76 14.04
C ALA A 72 0.75 -9.19 13.76
N GLU A 73 -0.16 -9.72 14.57
CA GLU A 73 -0.75 -11.04 14.37
C GLU A 73 -1.61 -11.08 13.10
N TYR A 74 -2.40 -10.03 12.84
CA TYR A 74 -3.17 -9.90 11.61
C TYR A 74 -2.30 -9.94 10.35
N ILE A 75 -1.19 -9.18 10.34
CA ILE A 75 -0.25 -9.15 9.22
C ILE A 75 0.42 -10.53 9.04
N TYR A 76 0.82 -11.18 10.14
CA TYR A 76 1.42 -12.51 10.11
C TYR A 76 0.51 -13.53 9.40
N HIS A 77 -0.74 -13.66 9.84
CA HIS A 77 -1.69 -14.62 9.26
C HIS A 77 -2.14 -14.27 7.82
N ARG A 78 -2.05 -12.99 7.45
CA ARG A 78 -2.39 -12.52 6.11
C ARG A 78 -1.23 -12.60 5.12
N THR A 79 -0.03 -12.93 5.59
CA THR A 79 1.14 -13.11 4.73
C THR A 79 0.96 -14.35 3.85
N PRO A 80 1.07 -14.24 2.50
CA PRO A 80 0.70 -15.32 1.57
C PRO A 80 1.44 -16.64 1.77
N ASP A 81 2.70 -16.61 2.18
CA ASP A 81 3.52 -17.82 2.34
C ASP A 81 3.11 -18.61 3.58
N ILE A 82 2.79 -17.91 4.67
CA ILE A 82 2.30 -18.49 5.93
C ILE A 82 0.91 -19.08 5.72
N GLN A 83 0.06 -18.37 4.96
CA GLN A 83 -1.29 -18.80 4.67
C GLN A 83 -1.37 -20.02 3.73
N LYS A 84 -0.30 -20.30 2.97
CA LYS A 84 -0.16 -21.51 2.16
C LYS A 84 0.28 -22.72 3.00
N GLU A 85 1.15 -22.51 3.98
CA GLU A 85 1.56 -23.57 4.92
C GLU A 85 0.42 -23.99 5.84
N ASP A 86 -0.37 -23.05 6.39
CA ASP A 86 -1.52 -23.37 7.25
C ASP A 86 -2.65 -24.15 6.53
N LYS A 87 -2.64 -24.18 5.19
CA LYS A 87 -3.64 -24.88 4.35
C LYS A 87 -3.14 -26.18 3.74
N SER A 88 -1.86 -26.52 3.92
CA SER A 88 -1.25 -27.75 3.40
C SER A 88 -1.18 -28.85 4.45
#